data_AF-A0A2U2A084-F1
#
_entry.id   AF-A0A2U2A084-F1
#
_cell.length_a   1.000
_cell.length_b   1.000
_cell.length_c   1.000
_cell.angle_alpha   90.00
_cell.angle_beta   90.00
_cell.angle_gamma   90.00
#
_symmetry.space_group_name_H-M   'P 1'
#
loop_
_entity.id
_entity.type
_entity.pdbx_description
1 polymer ?
#
loop_
_entity_poly.entity_id
_entity_poly.type
_entity_poly.pdbx_seq_one_letter_code
_entity_poly.pdbx_strand_id
1 'polypeptide(L)'
;MYAPSVPGPPSSLRLDLLGHVATFAALTFTGLLAGVPARWLLVGVAINAVASEVVQHWLLPDRSGDVTDLAADAVGIVLGWWAYRWWRLRERRMAERAVRERRRAHPADGA
;
A
#
# COMPACT_ATOMS: atom_id res chain seq x y z
N MET A 1 27.57 32.93 -0.65
CA MET A 1 26.17 32.56 -0.91
C MET A 1 26.18 31.40 -1.89
N TYR A 2 26.10 30.17 -1.40
CA TYR A 2 25.98 28.97 -2.23
C TYR A 2 24.51 28.80 -2.58
N ALA A 3 24.16 28.96 -3.85
CA ALA A 3 22.80 28.75 -4.36
C ALA A 3 22.80 27.44 -5.18
N PRO A 4 22.34 26.31 -4.63
CA PRO A 4 22.20 25.08 -5.39
C PRO A 4 20.82 25.05 -6.04
N SER A 5 20.52 25.98 -6.93
CA SER A 5 19.39 25.81 -7.84
C SER A 5 19.94 25.20 -9.13
N VAL A 6 20.06 23.88 -9.14
CA VAL A 6 20.21 23.13 -10.39
C VAL A 6 18.83 23.11 -11.05
N PRO A 7 18.65 23.65 -12.26
CA PRO A 7 17.40 23.47 -13.00
C PRO A 7 17.20 21.97 -13.22
N GLY A 8 16.31 21.38 -12.43
CA GLY A 8 15.88 20.00 -12.64
C GLY A 8 15.16 19.92 -13.99
N PRO A 9 15.23 18.77 -14.68
CA PRO A 9 14.42 18.57 -15.89
C PRO A 9 12.95 18.91 -15.58
N PRO A 10 12.19 19.47 -16.54
CA PRO A 10 10.79 19.84 -16.29
C PRO A 10 10.04 18.60 -15.81
N SER A 11 9.74 18.56 -14.51
CA SER A 11 9.09 17.45 -13.84
C SER A 11 7.60 17.50 -14.15
N SER A 12 7.27 17.25 -15.42
CA SER A 12 5.89 17.04 -15.88
C SER A 12 5.34 15.70 -15.37
N LEU A 13 6.22 14.75 -15.00
CA LEU A 13 5.82 13.59 -14.21
C LEU A 13 5.71 13.99 -12.74
N ARG A 14 4.50 13.90 -12.20
CA ARG A 14 4.21 13.94 -10.76
C ARG A 14 4.71 12.67 -10.06
N LEU A 15 6.03 12.47 -10.03
CA LEU A 15 6.67 11.31 -9.40
C LEU A 15 6.43 11.26 -7.89
N ASP A 16 6.21 12.43 -7.28
CA ASP A 16 5.70 12.61 -5.93
C ASP A 16 4.46 11.74 -5.69
N LEU A 17 3.45 11.83 -6.57
CA LEU A 17 2.22 11.06 -6.49
C LEU A 17 2.45 9.55 -6.48
N LEU A 18 3.35 9.07 -7.35
CA LEU A 18 3.69 7.65 -7.40
C LEU A 18 4.40 7.21 -6.13
N GLY A 19 5.26 8.06 -5.56
CA GLY A 19 5.89 7.85 -4.27
C GLY A 19 4.84 7.69 -3.16
N HIS A 20 3.88 8.61 -3.08
CA HIS A 20 2.78 8.56 -2.12
C HIS A 20 1.98 7.25 -2.22
N VAL A 21 1.50 6.90 -3.42
CA VAL A 21 0.78 5.64 -3.66
C VAL A 21 1.62 4.44 -3.22
N ALA A 22 2.90 4.38 -3.62
CA ALA A 22 3.77 3.25 -3.32
C ALA A 22 4.04 3.11 -1.81
N THR A 23 4.32 4.22 -1.12
CA THR A 23 4.60 4.22 0.32
C THR A 23 3.38 3.79 1.12
N PHE A 24 2.19 4.35 0.85
CA PHE A 24 0.97 3.98 1.55
C PHE A 24 0.49 2.56 1.23
N ALA A 25 0.71 2.08 0.01
CA ALA A 25 0.46 0.70 -0.37
C ALA A 25 1.39 -0.27 0.38
N ALA A 26 2.69 0.02 0.41
CA ALA A 26 3.67 -0.80 1.12
C ALA A 26 3.40 -0.84 2.62
N LEU A 27 3.13 0.31 3.24
CA LEU A 27 2.78 0.41 4.66
C LEU A 27 1.53 -0.40 5.00
N THR A 28 0.46 -0.24 4.22
CA THR A 28 -0.80 -0.97 4.44
C THR A 28 -0.61 -2.47 4.25
N PHE A 29 0.05 -2.89 3.16
CA PHE A 29 0.28 -4.30 2.87
C PHE A 29 1.12 -4.99 3.96
N THR A 30 2.25 -4.40 4.33
CA THR A 30 3.17 -4.96 5.33
C THR A 30 2.56 -4.96 6.73
N GLY A 31 1.80 -3.92 7.11
CA GLY A 31 1.07 -3.90 8.38
C GLY A 31 0.03 -5.02 8.49
N LEU A 32 -0.70 -5.31 7.40
CA LEU A 32 -1.64 -6.44 7.37
C LEU A 32 -0.92 -7.79 7.38
N LEU A 33 0.24 -7.88 6.73
CA LEU A 33 1.07 -9.09 6.74
C LEU A 33 1.65 -9.36 8.13
N ALA A 34 2.01 -8.32 8.88
CA ALA A 34 2.44 -8.39 10.27
C ALA A 34 1.32 -8.80 11.26
N GLY A 35 0.08 -8.95 10.77
CA GLY A 35 -1.05 -9.40 11.59
C GLY A 35 -1.74 -8.29 12.38
N VAL A 36 -1.45 -7.01 12.08
CA VAL A 36 -2.16 -5.89 12.70
C VAL A 36 -3.65 -5.94 12.33
N PRO A 37 -4.58 -5.75 13.28
CA PRO A 37 -6.00 -5.78 12.98
C PRO A 37 -6.35 -4.73 11.92
N ALA A 38 -6.90 -5.18 10.79
CA ALA A 38 -7.10 -4.35 9.60
C ALA A 38 -7.86 -3.04 9.90
N ARG A 39 -8.89 -3.07 10.76
CA ARG A 39 -9.64 -1.87 11.15
C ARG A 39 -8.75 -0.79 11.76
N TRP A 40 -7.84 -1.17 12.66
CA TRP A 40 -7.00 -0.24 13.40
C TRP A 40 -5.88 0.27 12.52
N LEU A 41 -5.30 -0.61 11.70
CA LEU A 41 -4.29 -0.23 10.73
C LEU A 41 -4.85 0.77 9.72
N LEU A 42 -5.97 0.47 9.07
CA LEU A 42 -6.54 1.34 8.04
C LEU A 42 -6.94 2.71 8.60
N VAL A 43 -7.54 2.76 9.80
CA VAL A 43 -7.85 4.02 10.46
C VAL A 43 -6.57 4.79 10.80
N GLY A 44 -5.56 4.14 11.37
CA GLY A 44 -4.30 4.78 11.71
C GLY A 44 -3.55 5.32 10.50
N VAL A 45 -3.52 4.56 9.40
CA VAL A 45 -2.88 4.98 8.14
C VAL A 45 -3.67 6.12 7.49
N ALA A 46 -5.00 6.11 7.53
CA ALA A 46 -5.81 7.23 7.03
C ALA A 46 -5.59 8.52 7.86
N ILE A 47 -5.49 8.40 9.19
CA ILE A 47 -5.12 9.54 10.04
C ILE A 47 -3.72 10.04 9.69
N ASN A 48 -2.77 9.13 9.42
CA ASN A 48 -1.41 9.50 9.04
C ASN A 48 -1.36 10.26 7.69
N ALA A 49 -2.19 9.88 6.72
CA ALA A 49 -2.32 10.61 5.44
C ALA A 49 -2.78 12.05 5.67
N VAL A 50 -3.87 12.24 6.43
CA VAL A 50 -4.40 13.59 6.76
C VAL A 50 -3.39 14.39 7.58
N ALA A 51 -2.73 13.77 8.56
CA ALA A 51 -1.72 14.45 9.37
C ALA A 51 -0.52 14.89 8.53
N SER A 52 -0.10 14.09 7.56
CA SER A 52 1.00 14.41 6.65
C SER A 52 0.66 15.64 5.79
N GLU A 53 -0.55 15.70 5.26
CA GLU A 53 -1.06 16.86 4.51
C GLU A 53 -1.09 18.13 5.36
N VAL A 54 -1.61 18.04 6.59
CA VAL A 54 -1.63 19.18 7.54
C VAL A 54 -0.20 19.65 7.83
N VAL A 55 0.70 18.73 8.15
CA VAL A 55 2.12 19.07 8.42
C VAL A 55 2.75 19.72 7.19
N GLN A 56 2.52 19.21 5.99
CA GLN A 56 3.03 19.79 4.76
C GLN A 56 2.47 21.19 4.51
N HIS A 57 1.16 21.39 4.70
CA HIS A 57 0.50 22.67 4.50
C HIS A 57 1.04 23.77 5.44
N TRP A 58 1.32 23.43 6.70
CA TRP A 58 1.77 24.40 7.70
C TRP A 58 3.29 24.57 7.78
N LEU A 59 4.07 23.51 7.52
CA LEU A 59 5.53 23.53 7.70
C LEU A 59 6.33 23.58 6.39
N LEU A 60 5.71 23.36 5.23
CA LEU A 60 6.37 23.45 3.92
C LEU A 60 5.62 24.44 3.00
N PRO A 61 5.80 25.76 3.18
CA PRO A 61 5.07 26.80 2.44
C PRO A 61 5.27 26.75 0.91
N ASP A 62 6.42 26.21 0.47
CA ASP A 62 6.77 26.07 -0.96
C ASP A 62 6.22 24.79 -1.62
N ARG A 63 5.59 23.90 -0.85
CA ARG A 63 4.77 22.81 -1.39
C ARG A 63 3.30 23.21 -1.26
N SER A 64 2.61 23.32 -2.38
CA SER A 64 1.15 23.32 -2.38
C SER A 64 0.70 21.95 -1.89
N GLY A 65 0.31 21.84 -0.61
CA GLY A 65 -0.54 20.74 -0.17
C GLY A 65 -1.73 20.68 -1.11
N ASP A 66 -1.76 19.63 -1.93
CA ASP A 66 -2.71 19.46 -3.02
C ASP A 66 -3.57 18.25 -2.64
N VAL A 67 -4.89 18.40 -2.74
CA VAL A 67 -5.87 17.34 -2.53
C VAL A 67 -5.51 16.07 -3.32
N THR A 68 -4.73 16.22 -4.39
CA THR A 68 -4.17 15.13 -5.17
C THR A 68 -3.22 14.21 -4.38
N ASP A 69 -2.42 14.71 -3.43
CA ASP A 69 -1.51 13.89 -2.62
C ASP A 69 -2.31 13.03 -1.63
N LEU A 70 -3.32 13.62 -0.99
CA LEU A 70 -4.28 12.88 -0.16
C LEU A 70 -5.03 11.80 -0.96
N ALA A 71 -5.38 12.10 -2.22
CA ALA A 71 -6.00 11.13 -3.11
C ALA A 71 -5.04 9.97 -3.46
N ALA A 72 -3.75 10.25 -3.67
CA ALA A 72 -2.73 9.22 -3.87
C ALA A 72 -2.54 8.34 -2.64
N ASP A 73 -2.54 8.93 -1.44
CA ASP A 73 -2.46 8.16 -0.20
C ASP A 73 -3.64 7.20 -0.08
N ALA A 74 -4.86 7.67 -0.35
CA ALA A 74 -6.06 6.85 -0.35
C ALA A 74 -5.99 5.70 -1.38
N VAL A 75 -5.51 5.99 -2.60
CA VAL A 75 -5.27 4.97 -3.64
C VAL A 75 -4.25 3.94 -3.16
N GLY A 76 -3.13 4.38 -2.57
CA GLY A 76 -2.11 3.52 -1.98
C GLY A 76 -2.68 2.58 -0.93
N ILE A 77 -3.47 3.09 0.02
CA ILE A 77 -4.13 2.30 1.07
C ILE A 77 -5.03 1.22 0.46
N VAL A 78 -5.88 1.59 -0.50
CA VAL A 78 -6.79 0.65 -1.17
C VAL A 78 -6.02 -0.44 -1.92
N LEU A 79 -4.97 -0.06 -2.65
CA LEU A 79 -4.12 -1.01 -3.39
C LEU A 79 -3.38 -1.96 -2.43
N GLY A 80 -2.81 -1.45 -1.34
CA GLY A 80 -2.13 -2.28 -0.33
C GLY A 80 -3.07 -3.29 0.33
N TRP A 81 -4.29 -2.86 0.67
CA TRP A 81 -5.33 -3.75 1.20
C TRP A 81 -5.78 -4.81 0.19
N TRP A 82 -5.98 -4.42 -1.07
CA TRP A 82 -6.38 -5.34 -2.13
C TRP A 82 -5.28 -6.37 -2.45
N ALA A 83 -4.03 -5.93 -2.50
CA ALA A 83 -2.86 -6.79 -2.65
C ALA A 83 -2.80 -7.84 -1.53
N TYR A 84 -3.02 -7.42 -0.28
CA TYR A 84 -3.08 -8.35 0.86
C TYR A 84 -4.23 -9.37 0.71
N ARG A 85 -5.43 -8.92 0.33
CA ARG A 85 -6.57 -9.82 0.10
C ARG A 85 -6.28 -10.83 -1.01
N TRP A 86 -5.68 -10.38 -2.11
CA TRP A 86 -5.31 -11.26 -3.21
C TRP A 86 -4.23 -12.28 -2.81
N TRP A 87 -3.22 -11.85 -2.05
CA TRP A 87 -2.20 -12.72 -1.48
C TRP A 87 -2.83 -13.84 -0.64
N ARG A 88 -3.70 -13.50 0.30
CA ARG A 88 -4.39 -14.46 1.18
C ARG A 88 -5.31 -15.43 0.42
N LEU A 89 -5.98 -14.95 -0.63
CA LEU A 89 -6.79 -15.81 -1.50
C LEU A 89 -5.92 -16.80 -2.29
N ARG A 90 -4.73 -16.36 -2.73
CA ARG A 90 -3.79 -17.22 -3.45
C ARG A 90 -3.25 -18.32 -2.55
N GLU A 91 -2.84 -18.00 -1.33
CA GLU A 91 -2.39 -19.00 -0.34
C GLU A 91 -3.45 -20.08 -0.09
N ARG A 92 -4.71 -19.67 0.13
CA ARG A 92 -5.83 -20.60 0.33
C ARG A 92 -6.03 -21.53 -0.87
N ARG A 93 -6.04 -20.98 -2.09
CA ARG A 93 -6.18 -21.77 -3.33
C ARG A 93 -5.06 -22.78 -3.50
N MET A 94 -3.83 -22.42 -3.16
CA MET A 94 -2.67 -23.33 -3.25
C MET A 94 -2.77 -24.45 -2.21
N ALA A 95 -3.16 -24.12 -0.97
CA ALA A 95 -3.39 -25.12 0.06
C ALA A 95 -4.49 -26.13 -0.33
N GLU A 96 -5.62 -25.65 -0.86
CA GLU A 96 -6.69 -26.53 -1.34
C GLU A 96 -6.27 -27.40 -2.52
N ARG A 97 -5.45 -26.88 -3.44
CA ARG A 97 -4.89 -27.66 -4.57
C ARG A 97 -4.00 -28.79 -4.04
N ALA A 98 -3.10 -28.49 -3.11
CA ALA A 98 -2.25 -29.51 -2.49
C ALA A 98 -3.05 -30.59 -1.75
N VAL A 99 -4.15 -30.23 -1.07
CA VAL A 99 -5.05 -31.21 -0.43
C VAL A 99 -5.77 -32.08 -1.48
N ARG A 100 -6.25 -31.48 -2.57
CA ARG A 100 -6.90 -32.22 -3.68
C ARG A 100 -5.93 -33.17 -4.37
N GLU A 101 -4.69 -32.75 -4.63
CA GLU A 101 -3.64 -33.58 -5.22
C GLU A 101 -3.27 -34.75 -4.30
N ARG A 102 -3.10 -34.50 -3.00
CA ARG A 102 -2.87 -35.58 -2.01
C ARG A 102 -4.00 -36.61 -1.98
N ARG A 103 -5.26 -36.17 -1.99
CA ARG A 103 -6.44 -37.07 -2.05
C ARG A 103 -6.50 -37.89 -3.35
N ARG A 104 -6.06 -37.32 -4.48
CA ARG A 104 -6.00 -38.04 -5.76
C ARG A 104 -4.85 -39.05 -5.80
N ALA A 105 -3.73 -38.75 -5.16
CA ALA A 105 -2.56 -39.64 -5.10
C ALA A 105 -2.73 -40.80 -4.12
N HIS A 106 -3.55 -40.63 -3.09
CA HIS A 106 -3.96 -41.69 -2.17
C HIS A 106 -5.50 -41.81 -2.21
N PRO A 107 -6.08 -42.26 -3.34
CA PRO A 107 -7.47 -42.69 -3.34
C PRO A 107 -7.52 -43.85 -2.36
N ALA A 108 -8.26 -43.69 -1.26
CA ALA A 108 -8.25 -44.63 -0.14
C ALA A 108 -8.17 -46.08 -0.65
N ASP A 109 -7.06 -46.76 -0.32
CA ASP A 109 -6.92 -48.19 -0.54
C ASP A 109 -8.07 -48.88 0.19
N GLY A 110 -9.01 -49.45 -0.58
CA GLY A 110 -10.05 -50.34 -0.07
C GLY A 110 -11.44 -49.71 0.06
N ALA A 111 -12.24 -49.91 -1.00
CA ALA A 111 -13.64 -50.29 -0.88
C ALA A 111 -13.89 -51.48 -1.82
#